data_AF-A0A317FAV9-F1
#
_entry.id   AF-A0A317FAV9-F1
#
_cell.length_a   1.000
_cell.length_b   1.000
_cell.length_c   1.000
_cell.angle_alpha   90.00
_cell.angle_beta   90.00
_cell.angle_gamma   90.00
#
_symmetry.space_group_name_H-M   'P 1'
#
loop_
_entity.id
_entity.type
_entity.pdbx_description
1 polymer ?
#
loop_
_entity_poly.entity_id
_entity_poly.type
_entity_poly.pdbx_seq_one_letter_code
_entity_poly.pdbx_strand_id
1 'polypeptide(L)'
;MSARGQQHLWVAQRVTAMILGVAVVVHLVTILVAVRGGLSAAEIIGRVSGNEAWLMFYAVFALAAGLHGAIGLRGIAAEWLGWRGRRFDLAWLAIGLLTAAFGIRAAAGLYAA
;
A
#
# COMPACT_ATOMS: atom_id res chain seq x y z
N MET A 1 5.15 2.63 24.22
CA MET A 1 4.31 3.64 23.53
C MET A 1 3.21 4.09 24.47
N SER A 2 2.78 5.36 24.40
CA SER A 2 1.62 5.81 25.19
C SER A 2 0.33 5.13 24.71
N ALA A 3 -0.68 5.05 25.58
CA ALA A 3 -2.01 4.53 25.24
C ALA A 3 -2.61 5.24 24.01
N ARG A 4 -2.45 6.58 23.94
CA ARG A 4 -2.86 7.39 22.78
C ARG A 4 -2.18 6.97 21.48
N GLY A 5 -0.88 6.66 21.52
CA GLY A 5 -0.15 6.19 20.33
C GLY A 5 -0.66 4.84 19.82
N GLN A 6 -1.04 3.93 20.72
CA GLN A 6 -1.64 2.65 20.34
C GLN A 6 -3.03 2.85 19.74
N GLN A 7 -3.83 3.76 20.29
CA GLN A 7 -5.13 4.12 19.72
C GLN A 7 -5.01 4.70 18.30
N HIS A 8 -4.02 5.57 18.04
CA HIS A 8 -3.81 6.11 16.69
C HIS A 8 -3.43 5.01 15.68
N LEU A 9 -2.52 4.09 16.05
CA LEU A 9 -2.18 2.95 15.18
C LEU A 9 -3.39 2.03 14.94
N TRP A 10 -4.21 1.83 15.98
CA TRP A 10 -5.46 1.09 15.88
C TRP A 10 -6.38 1.73 14.82
N VAL A 11 -6.63 3.03 14.92
CA VAL A 11 -7.49 3.76 13.96
C VAL A 11 -6.89 3.72 12.55
N ALA A 12 -5.58 4.01 12.42
CA ALA A 12 -4.90 4.02 11.12
C ALA A 12 -5.03 2.66 10.41
N GLN A 13 -4.85 1.55 11.13
CA GLN A 13 -4.97 0.22 10.54
C GLN A 13 -6.42 -0.11 10.11
N ARG A 14 -7.43 0.39 10.84
CA ARG A 14 -8.86 0.21 10.49
C ARG A 14 -9.25 1.04 9.26
N VAL A 15 -8.87 2.31 9.23
CA VAL A 15 -9.13 3.20 8.09
C VAL A 15 -8.47 2.67 6.82
N THR A 16 -7.19 2.30 6.90
CA THR A 16 -6.48 1.70 5.76
C THR A 16 -7.09 0.37 5.33
N ALA A 17 -7.57 -0.47 6.26
CA ALA A 17 -8.28 -1.70 5.91
C ALA A 17 -9.56 -1.44 5.11
N MET A 18 -10.37 -0.45 5.53
CA MET A 18 -11.61 -0.09 4.81
C MET A 18 -11.31 0.41 3.40
N ILE A 19 -10.28 1.24 3.23
CA ILE A 19 -9.81 1.70 1.92
C ILE A 19 -9.36 0.50 1.07
N LEU A 20 -8.52 -0.37 1.63
CA LEU A 20 -7.99 -1.53 0.92
C LEU A 20 -9.06 -2.55 0.56
N GLY A 21 -10.09 -2.73 1.39
CA GLY A 21 -11.19 -3.64 1.10
C GLY A 21 -11.85 -3.33 -0.25
N VAL A 22 -12.07 -2.04 -0.54
CA VAL A 22 -12.59 -1.61 -1.85
C VAL A 22 -11.50 -1.62 -2.91
N ALA A 23 -10.34 -1.05 -2.60
CA ALA A 23 -9.28 -0.84 -3.58
C ALA A 23 -8.70 -2.16 -4.12
N VAL A 24 -8.58 -3.19 -3.28
CA VAL A 24 -8.13 -4.53 -3.70
C VAL A 24 -9.12 -5.17 -4.66
N VAL A 25 -10.44 -5.02 -4.42
CA VAL A 25 -11.45 -5.54 -5.35
C VAL A 25 -11.32 -4.87 -6.71
N VAL A 26 -11.26 -3.53 -6.75
CA VAL A 26 -11.06 -2.78 -8.00
C VAL A 26 -9.79 -3.24 -8.71
N HIS A 27 -8.67 -3.29 -7.98
CA HIS A 27 -7.37 -3.68 -8.53
C HIS A 27 -7.38 -5.10 -9.12
N LEU A 28 -7.91 -6.08 -8.38
CA LEU A 28 -7.98 -7.47 -8.83
C LEU A 28 -8.89 -7.63 -10.05
N VAL A 29 -10.07 -7.00 -10.04
CA VAL A 29 -10.97 -7.03 -11.20
C VAL A 29 -10.28 -6.44 -12.43
N THR A 30 -9.58 -5.31 -12.28
CA THR A 30 -8.81 -4.71 -13.38
C THR A 30 -7.74 -5.65 -13.92
N ILE A 31 -6.95 -6.31 -13.06
CA ILE A 31 -5.95 -7.29 -13.49
C ILE A 31 -6.62 -8.44 -14.26
N LEU A 32 -7.69 -9.02 -13.72
CA LEU A 32 -8.38 -10.17 -14.33
C LEU A 32 -8.98 -9.85 -15.70
N VAL A 33 -9.38 -8.60 -15.94
CA VAL A 33 -9.88 -8.15 -17.26
C VAL A 33 -8.71 -7.79 -18.19
N ALA A 34 -7.72 -7.05 -17.69
CA ALA A 34 -6.63 -6.51 -18.49
C ALA A 34 -5.66 -7.58 -19.02
N VAL A 35 -5.50 -8.69 -18.29
CA VAL A 35 -4.53 -9.75 -18.63
C VAL A 35 -5.03 -10.73 -19.69
N ARG A 36 -6.33 -10.70 -20.05
CA ARG A 36 -6.91 -11.66 -21.01
C ARG A 36 -6.27 -11.63 -22.40
N GLY A 37 -5.68 -10.51 -22.81
CA GLY A 37 -4.98 -10.35 -24.10
C GLY A 37 -3.46 -10.56 -24.05
N GLY A 38 -2.88 -10.75 -22.86
CA GLY A 38 -1.44 -10.66 -22.65
C GLY A 38 -1.08 -9.69 -21.51
N LEU A 39 0.17 -9.76 -21.06
CA LEU A 39 0.70 -8.94 -19.96
C LEU A 39 2.04 -8.33 -20.39
N SER A 40 2.00 -7.43 -21.38
CA SER A 40 3.18 -6.70 -21.84
C SER A 40 3.27 -5.29 -21.24
N ALA A 41 4.49 -4.74 -21.17
CA ALA A 41 4.72 -3.38 -20.69
C ALA A 41 3.97 -2.34 -21.54
N ALA A 42 3.95 -2.51 -22.87
CA ALA A 42 3.24 -1.62 -23.80
C ALA A 42 1.72 -1.60 -23.53
N GLU A 43 1.12 -2.75 -23.25
CA GLU A 43 -0.30 -2.83 -22.91
C GLU A 43 -0.63 -2.25 -21.54
N ILE A 44 0.28 -2.34 -20.57
CA ILE A 44 0.11 -1.67 -19.27
C ILE A 44 0.16 -0.15 -19.48
N ILE A 45 1.24 0.35 -20.08
CA ILE A 45 1.46 1.79 -20.33
C ILE A 45 0.29 2.37 -21.13
N GLY A 46 -0.14 1.72 -22.21
CA GLY A 46 -1.26 2.19 -23.04
C GLY A 46 -2.59 2.31 -22.30
N ARG A 47 -2.76 1.67 -21.14
CA ARG A 47 -3.99 1.77 -20.32
C ARG A 47 -3.89 2.78 -19.18
N VAL A 48 -2.68 3.07 -18.69
CA VAL A 48 -2.47 3.85 -17.45
C VAL A 48 -1.76 5.19 -17.67
N SER A 49 -1.02 5.34 -18.77
CA SER A 49 -0.35 6.59 -19.13
C SER A 49 -1.35 7.72 -19.30
N GLY A 50 -0.99 8.91 -18.79
CA GLY A 50 -1.82 10.11 -18.84
C GLY A 50 -3.16 10.02 -18.07
N ASN A 51 -3.44 8.93 -17.36
CA ASN A 51 -4.70 8.74 -16.65
C ASN A 51 -4.58 9.14 -15.16
N GLU A 52 -5.10 10.33 -14.84
CA GLU A 52 -5.07 10.87 -13.47
C GLU A 52 -5.85 10.01 -12.47
N ALA A 53 -6.95 9.37 -12.89
CA ALA A 53 -7.73 8.52 -12.01
C ALA A 53 -6.93 7.28 -11.58
N TRP A 54 -6.19 6.65 -12.50
CA TRP A 54 -5.30 5.55 -12.15
C TRP A 54 -4.12 5.99 -11.30
N LEU A 55 -3.54 7.16 -11.58
CA LEU A 55 -2.46 7.72 -10.75
C LEU A 55 -2.92 7.92 -9.30
N MET A 56 -4.06 8.60 -9.09
CA MET A 56 -4.62 8.83 -7.75
C MET A 56 -4.99 7.52 -7.06
N PHE A 57 -5.63 6.61 -7.79
CA PHE A 57 -6.01 5.30 -7.27
C PHE A 57 -4.78 4.54 -6.74
N TYR A 58 -3.73 4.40 -7.56
CA TYR A 58 -2.53 3.66 -7.17
C TYR A 58 -1.71 4.39 -6.10
N ALA A 59 -1.72 5.72 -6.06
CA ALA A 59 -1.07 6.46 -4.97
C ALA A 59 -1.74 6.22 -3.61
N VAL A 60 -3.07 6.29 -3.56
CA VAL A 60 -3.86 5.98 -2.35
C VAL A 60 -3.71 4.50 -1.98
N PHE A 61 -3.79 3.60 -2.96
CA PHE A 61 -3.60 2.17 -2.75
C PHE A 61 -2.24 1.87 -2.12
N ALA A 62 -1.16 2.39 -2.70
CA ALA A 62 0.21 2.14 -2.23
C ALA A 62 0.43 2.68 -0.81
N LEU A 63 -0.08 3.89 -0.51
CA LEU A 63 0.01 4.45 0.83
C LEU A 63 -0.78 3.63 1.85
N ALA A 64 -2.02 3.27 1.53
CA ALA A 64 -2.87 2.47 2.40
C ALA A 64 -2.26 1.08 2.65
N ALA A 65 -1.77 0.42 1.59
CA ALA A 65 -1.14 -0.90 1.66
C ALA A 65 0.14 -0.88 2.49
N GLY A 66 1.03 0.10 2.24
CA GLY A 66 2.27 0.25 2.99
C GLY A 66 2.05 0.47 4.49
N LEU A 67 1.10 1.35 4.84
CA LEU A 67 0.74 1.61 6.24
C LEU A 67 0.04 0.42 6.89
N HIS A 68 -0.97 -0.16 6.23
CA HIS A 68 -1.71 -1.31 6.76
C HIS A 68 -0.77 -2.50 7.02
N GLY A 69 0.05 -2.84 6.03
CA GLY A 69 1.03 -3.92 6.11
C GLY A 69 2.05 -3.67 7.22
N ALA A 70 2.62 -2.47 7.31
CA ALA A 70 3.62 -2.16 8.34
C ALA A 70 3.06 -2.24 9.77
N ILE A 71 1.86 -1.70 10.01
CA ILE A 71 1.26 -1.75 11.36
C ILE A 71 0.88 -3.19 11.73
N GLY A 72 0.35 -3.96 10.78
CA GLY A 72 -0.01 -5.37 10.98
C GLY A 72 1.21 -6.25 11.25
N LEU A 73 2.24 -6.16 10.40
CA LEU A 73 3.48 -6.93 10.55
C LEU A 73 4.25 -6.56 11.82
N ARG A 74 4.19 -5.30 12.25
CA ARG A 74 4.69 -4.87 13.56
C ARG A 74 4.00 -5.63 14.70
N GLY A 75 2.68 -5.80 14.63
CA GLY A 75 1.91 -6.58 15.62
C GLY A 75 2.35 -8.04 15.66
N ILE A 76 2.41 -8.67 14.47
CA ILE A 76 2.86 -10.07 14.32
C ILE A 76 4.28 -10.26 14.87
N ALA A 77 5.23 -9.40 14.51
CA ALA A 77 6.60 -9.49 14.98
C ALA A 77 6.73 -9.31 16.51
N ALA A 78 5.91 -8.42 17.10
CA ALA A 78 5.88 -8.25 18.55
C ALA A 78 5.31 -9.49 19.26
N GLU A 79 4.33 -10.16 18.68
CA GLU A 79 3.70 -11.35 19.26
C GLU A 79 4.57 -12.60 19.09
N TRP A 80 5.08 -12.83 17.88
CA TRP A 80 5.77 -14.08 17.53
C TRP A 80 7.27 -14.05 17.87
N LEU A 81 7.93 -12.90 17.67
CA LEU A 81 9.38 -12.77 17.82
C LEU A 81 9.76 -11.96 19.07
N GLY A 82 8.77 -11.42 19.79
CA GLY A 82 9.01 -10.56 20.95
C GLY A 82 9.61 -9.20 20.60
N TRP A 83 9.70 -8.82 19.33
CA TRP A 83 10.34 -7.58 18.88
C TRP A 83 9.53 -6.36 19.33
N ARG A 84 10.08 -5.60 20.28
CA ARG A 84 9.41 -4.46 20.91
C ARG A 84 10.37 -3.30 21.12
N GLY A 85 9.83 -2.10 21.17
CA GLY A 85 10.56 -0.88 21.49
C GLY A 85 10.68 0.09 20.33
N ARG A 86 11.08 1.32 20.65
CA ARG A 86 11.02 2.46 19.73
C ARG A 86 11.77 2.22 18.42
N ARG A 87 12.92 1.55 18.45
CA ARG A 87 13.73 1.28 17.25
C ARG A 87 13.01 0.35 16.27
N PHE A 88 12.37 -0.71 16.78
CA PHE A 88 11.55 -1.61 15.96
C PHE A 88 10.30 -0.91 15.43
N ASP A 89 9.65 -0.09 16.25
CA ASP A 89 8.49 0.70 15.80
C ASP A 89 8.86 1.62 14.62
N LEU A 90 10.01 2.30 14.70
CA LEU A 90 10.52 3.16 13.64
C LEU A 90 10.95 2.37 12.39
N ALA A 91 11.57 1.20 12.57
CA ALA A 91 11.95 0.35 11.44
C ALA A 91 10.72 -0.12 10.65
N TRP A 92 9.67 -0.57 11.32
CA TRP A 92 8.42 -0.96 10.66
C TRP A 92 7.75 0.21 9.93
N LEU A 93 7.71 1.39 10.56
CA LEU A 93 7.21 2.59 9.90
C LEU A 93 8.02 2.94 8.65
N ALA A 94 9.35 2.89 8.74
CA ALA A 94 10.24 3.17 7.62
C ALA A 94 10.00 2.19 6.47
N ILE A 95 9.90 0.88 6.75
CA ILE A 95 9.59 -0.13 5.73
C ILE A 95 8.26 0.18 5.06
N GLY A 96 7.20 0.46 5.82
CA GLY A 96 5.89 0.80 5.27
C GLY A 96 5.91 2.04 4.37
N LEU A 97 6.60 3.10 4.79
CA LEU A 97 6.74 4.33 4.01
C LEU A 97 7.60 4.13 2.76
N LEU A 98 8.68 3.33 2.84
CA LEU A 98 9.51 2.99 1.68
C LEU A 98 8.72 2.18 0.66
N THR A 99 7.95 1.18 1.10
CA THR A 99 7.06 0.41 0.22
C THR A 99 6.03 1.31 -0.47
N ALA A 100 5.38 2.20 0.29
CA ALA A 100 4.44 3.17 -0.27
C ALA A 100 5.13 4.11 -1.28
N ALA A 101 6.31 4.62 -0.95
CA ALA A 101 7.07 5.53 -1.82
C ALA A 101 7.47 4.86 -3.13
N PHE A 102 7.92 3.60 -3.12
CA PHE A 102 8.22 2.87 -4.34
C PHE A 102 6.97 2.58 -5.18
N GLY A 103 5.84 2.24 -4.55
CA GLY A 103 4.57 2.08 -5.25
C GLY A 103 4.09 3.37 -5.92
N ILE A 104 4.13 4.49 -5.19
CA ILE A 104 3.76 5.82 -5.72
C ILE A 104 4.72 6.24 -6.85
N ARG A 105 6.03 5.98 -6.68
CA ARG A 105 7.04 6.25 -7.71
C ARG A 105 6.79 5.46 -8.99
N ALA A 106 6.40 4.19 -8.87
CA ALA A 106 6.03 3.35 -10.01
C ALA A 106 4.75 3.88 -10.69
N ALA A 107 3.73 4.25 -9.93
CA ALA A 107 2.50 4.84 -10.47
C ALA A 107 2.78 6.14 -11.24
N ALA A 108 3.60 7.03 -10.66
CA ALA A 108 4.02 8.27 -11.32
C ALA A 108 4.83 8.01 -12.60
N GLY A 109 5.73 7.02 -12.57
CA GLY A 109 6.51 6.61 -13.74
C GLY A 109 5.63 6.06 -14.88
N LEU A 110 4.62 5.25 -14.55
CA LEU A 110 3.66 4.71 -15.52
C LEU A 110 2.71 5.78 -16.07
N TYR A 111 2.32 6.76 -15.25
CA TYR A 111 1.52 7.89 -15.69
C TYR A 111 2.26 8.78 -16.70
N ALA A 112 3.57 8.95 -16.52
CA ALA A 112 4.40 9.84 -17.34
C ALA A 112 5.06 9.15 -18.56
N ALA A 113 4.88 7.85 -18.74
CA ALA A 113 5.47 7.05 -19.82
C ALA A 113 4.63 7.13 -21.10
#